data_AF-A0A843HJP2-F1
#
_entry.id   AF-A0A843HJP2-F1
#
_cell.length_a   1.000
_cell.length_b   1.000
_cell.length_c   1.000
_cell.angle_alpha   90.00
_cell.angle_beta   90.00
_cell.angle_gamma   90.00
#
_symmetry.space_group_name_H-M   'P 1'
#
loop_
_entity.id
_entity.type
_entity.pdbx_description
1 polymer ?
#
loop_
_entity_poly.entity_id
_entity_poly.type
_entity_poly.pdbx_seq_one_letter_code
_entity_poly.pdbx_strand_id
1 'polypeptide(L)'
;MKVVYNNCYGGFSLSKKAIDLYKELTGKSEEISAYGINRHDHALVKVVETLGAKADGYLASLRIKEIKGNKYRIEEYDGIESVIEPDDIEWVEVESGKMTENFKKELTSLLNRHGWDNACETPDHILADYVEKCLENYCATIQENIAWHTGWKRLGEEVEK
;
A
#
# COMPACT_ATOMS: atom_id res chain seq x y z
N MET A 1 7.16 -3.21 19.82
CA MET A 1 7.79 -4.55 19.64
C MET A 1 9.08 -4.38 18.84
N LYS A 2 10.07 -5.25 18.96
CA LYS A 2 11.36 -5.12 18.24
C LYS A 2 11.44 -6.13 17.10
N VAL A 3 11.93 -5.68 15.94
CA VAL A 3 12.11 -6.51 14.74
C VAL A 3 13.55 -6.35 14.24
N VAL A 4 14.22 -7.47 13.98
CA VAL A 4 15.57 -7.50 13.41
C VAL A 4 15.49 -7.56 11.89
N TYR A 5 16.20 -6.65 11.22
CA TYR A 5 16.28 -6.59 9.78
C TYR A 5 17.73 -6.40 9.31
N ASN A 6 17.99 -6.76 8.05
CA ASN A 6 19.27 -6.56 7.41
C ASN A 6 19.34 -5.20 6.69
N ASN A 7 20.40 -4.45 6.92
CA ASN A 7 20.63 -3.12 6.36
C ASN A 7 21.83 -3.11 5.39
N CYS A 8 22.06 -4.21 4.65
CA CYS A 8 23.17 -4.38 3.71
C CYS A 8 22.78 -5.28 2.53
N TYR A 9 23.48 -5.18 1.39
CA TYR A 9 23.10 -5.87 0.15
C TYR A 9 23.34 -7.40 0.13
N GLY A 10 23.92 -7.99 1.19
CA GLY A 10 24.29 -9.42 1.23
C GLY A 10 23.21 -10.38 1.74
N GLY A 11 22.01 -9.87 2.01
CA GLY A 11 20.92 -10.64 2.59
C GLY A 11 21.08 -10.88 4.09
N PHE A 12 19.99 -11.33 4.72
CA PHE A 12 19.98 -11.57 6.16
C PHE A 12 20.74 -12.85 6.52
N SER A 13 21.81 -12.70 7.28
CA SER A 13 22.56 -13.82 7.82
C SER A 13 23.12 -13.53 9.20
N LEU A 14 23.26 -14.59 10.01
CA LEU A 14 23.82 -14.54 11.36
C LEU A 14 25.25 -15.06 11.34
N SER A 15 26.12 -14.42 12.12
CA SER A 15 27.46 -14.94 12.39
C SER A 15 27.37 -16.26 13.17
N LYS A 16 28.44 -17.07 13.12
CA LYS A 16 28.53 -18.28 13.94
C LYS A 16 28.29 -18.00 15.43
N LYS A 17 28.84 -16.90 15.94
CA LYS A 17 28.67 -16.48 17.35
C LYS A 17 27.22 -16.13 17.67
N ALA A 18 26.50 -15.51 16.74
CA ALA A 18 25.08 -15.23 16.90
C ALA A 18 24.24 -16.51 16.91
N ILE A 19 24.54 -17.48 16.04
CA ILE A 19 23.86 -18.77 16.04
C ILE A 19 24.11 -19.51 17.35
N ASP A 20 25.35 -19.56 17.84
CA ASP A 20 25.71 -20.23 19.08
C ASP A 20 24.96 -19.62 20.28
N LEU A 21 24.94 -18.29 20.39
CA LEU A 21 24.20 -17.59 21.44
C LEU A 21 22.67 -17.79 21.31
N TYR A 22 22.14 -17.80 20.10
CA TYR A 22 20.72 -18.06 19.86
C TYR A 22 20.31 -19.48 20.30
N LYS A 23 21.16 -20.48 20.02
CA LYS A 23 20.96 -21.87 20.47
C LYS A 23 20.96 -21.97 22.00
N GLU A 24 21.90 -21.28 22.65
CA GLU A 24 21.98 -21.23 24.12
C GLU A 24 20.70 -20.62 24.72
N LEU A 25 20.18 -19.53 24.15
CA LEU A 25 18.98 -18.86 24.65
C LEU A 25 17.69 -19.65 24.38
N THR A 26 17.62 -20.40 23.28
CA THR A 26 16.39 -21.13 22.87
C THR A 26 16.38 -22.59 23.27
N GLY A 27 17.52 -23.14 23.70
CA GLY A 27 17.69 -24.57 24.00
C GLY A 27 17.65 -25.48 22.76
N LYS A 28 17.68 -24.92 21.55
CA LYS A 28 17.62 -25.67 20.29
C LYS A 28 18.98 -26.28 19.95
N SER A 29 19.02 -27.60 19.77
CA SER A 29 20.24 -28.35 19.42
C SER A 29 20.47 -28.52 17.92
N GLU A 30 19.44 -28.36 17.10
CA GLU A 30 19.47 -28.61 15.66
C GLU A 30 20.20 -27.51 14.85
N GLU A 31 20.43 -27.78 13.56
CA GLU A 31 20.91 -26.76 12.62
C GLU A 31 19.83 -25.68 12.43
N ILE A 32 20.14 -24.47 12.85
CA ILE A 32 19.24 -23.33 12.75
C ILE A 32 19.61 -22.56 11.48
N SER A 33 18.72 -22.56 10.51
CA SER A 33 18.81 -21.65 9.37
C SER A 33 18.36 -20.26 9.79
N ALA A 34 19.15 -19.22 9.47
CA ALA A 34 18.78 -17.83 9.74
C ALA A 34 17.45 -17.43 9.08
N TYR A 35 17.11 -18.06 7.94
CA TYR A 35 15.84 -17.84 7.24
C TYR A 35 14.61 -18.43 7.97
N GLY A 36 14.82 -19.41 8.85
CA GLY A 36 13.74 -20.03 9.63
C GLY A 36 13.41 -19.30 10.93
N ILE A 37 14.13 -18.23 11.26
CA ILE A 37 13.94 -17.47 12.49
C ILE A 37 13.01 -16.28 12.23
N ASN A 38 11.95 -16.18 13.04
CA ASN A 38 11.08 -15.02 13.02
C ASN A 38 11.85 -13.76 13.41
N ARG A 39 11.68 -12.68 12.65
CA ARG A 39 12.45 -11.44 12.88
C ARG A 39 12.09 -10.69 14.16
N HIS A 40 10.94 -10.99 14.73
CA HIS A 40 10.50 -10.51 16.04
C HIS A 40 10.80 -11.50 17.18
N ASP A 41 11.53 -12.59 16.93
CA ASP A 41 11.89 -13.55 17.96
C ASP A 41 12.71 -12.87 19.07
N HIS A 42 12.28 -13.01 20.32
CA HIS A 42 12.89 -12.33 21.46
C HIS A 42 14.36 -12.76 21.67
N ALA A 43 14.70 -14.01 21.41
CA ALA A 43 16.08 -14.49 21.51
C ALA A 43 16.93 -13.90 20.38
N LEU A 44 16.39 -13.78 19.16
CA LEU A 44 17.09 -13.13 18.04
C LEU A 44 17.37 -11.65 18.35
N VAL A 45 16.36 -10.92 18.84
CA VAL A 45 16.54 -9.52 19.27
C VAL A 45 17.62 -9.42 20.33
N LYS A 46 17.60 -10.31 21.33
CA LYS A 46 18.58 -10.31 22.42
C LYS A 46 20.00 -10.58 21.92
N VAL A 47 20.17 -11.48 20.96
CA VAL A 47 21.46 -11.78 20.33
C VAL A 47 22.03 -10.54 19.66
N VAL A 48 21.23 -9.84 18.86
CA VAL A 48 21.68 -8.64 18.13
C VAL A 48 21.96 -7.48 19.09
N GLU A 49 21.17 -7.30 20.14
CA GLU A 49 21.45 -6.31 21.19
C GLU A 49 22.77 -6.60 21.93
N THR A 50 23.07 -7.88 22.18
CA THR A 50 24.24 -8.29 22.98
C THR A 50 25.52 -8.26 22.16
N LEU A 51 25.48 -8.73 20.91
CA LEU A 51 26.67 -8.87 20.07
C LEU A 51 26.90 -7.66 19.15
N GLY A 52 25.88 -6.84 18.90
CA GLY A 52 25.94 -5.74 17.95
C GLY A 52 26.44 -6.22 16.58
N ALA A 53 27.42 -5.53 16.01
CA ALA A 53 28.03 -5.91 14.72
C ALA A 53 28.70 -7.29 14.71
N LYS A 54 28.99 -7.90 15.87
CA LYS A 54 29.49 -9.28 15.91
C LYS A 54 28.40 -10.31 15.62
N ALA A 55 27.13 -9.90 15.60
CA ALA A 55 26.03 -10.75 15.17
C ALA A 55 25.95 -10.89 13.65
N ASP A 56 26.57 -9.96 12.91
CA ASP A 56 26.47 -9.87 11.46
C ASP A 56 27.11 -11.07 10.77
N GLY A 57 26.33 -11.77 9.94
CA GLY A 57 26.85 -12.80 9.04
C GLY A 57 27.60 -12.22 7.85
N TYR A 58 27.93 -13.07 6.88
CA TYR A 58 28.69 -12.65 5.70
C TYR A 58 27.88 -11.63 4.87
N LEU A 59 28.45 -10.44 4.68
CA LEU A 59 27.82 -9.30 3.97
C LEU A 59 26.46 -8.86 4.53
N ALA A 60 26.16 -9.19 5.79
CA ALA A 60 24.98 -8.71 6.50
C ALA A 60 25.31 -7.52 7.41
N SER A 61 24.29 -6.75 7.76
CA SER A 61 24.37 -5.66 8.73
C SER A 61 23.07 -5.62 9.51
N LEU A 62 23.01 -6.32 10.65
CA LEU A 62 21.78 -6.54 11.40
C LEU A 62 21.47 -5.32 12.25
N ARG A 63 20.22 -4.85 12.15
CA ARG A 63 19.70 -3.70 12.88
C ARG A 63 18.35 -4.04 13.49
N ILE A 64 17.94 -3.25 14.47
CA ILE A 64 16.69 -3.42 15.19
C ILE A 64 15.82 -2.19 14.93
N LYS A 65 14.61 -2.40 14.42
CA LYS A 65 13.55 -1.39 14.36
C LYS A 65 12.54 -1.66 15.47
N GLU A 66 12.15 -0.62 16.18
CA GLU A 66 10.99 -0.67 17.07
C GLU A 66 9.72 -0.35 16.27
N ILE A 67 8.74 -1.26 16.33
CA ILE A 67 7.43 -1.11 15.70
C ILE A 67 6.37 -0.78 16.77
N LYS A 68 5.41 0.04 16.40
CA LYS A 68 4.32 0.51 17.28
C LYS A 68 3.23 -0.56 17.42
N GLY A 69 2.93 -1.26 16.33
CA GLY A 69 1.87 -2.27 16.28
C GLY A 69 2.32 -3.72 16.54
N ASN A 70 1.41 -4.65 16.25
CA ASN A 70 1.66 -6.10 16.25
C ASN A 70 1.75 -6.68 14.82
N LYS A 71 1.72 -5.83 13.79
CA LYS A 71 1.80 -6.21 12.38
C LYS A 71 2.97 -5.48 11.75
N TYR A 72 3.74 -6.21 10.95
CA TYR A 72 4.78 -5.66 10.10
C TYR A 72 4.94 -6.56 8.88
N ARG A 73 5.49 -6.02 7.80
CA ARG A 73 6.03 -6.81 6.68
C ARG A 73 7.48 -6.45 6.45
N ILE A 74 8.22 -7.40 5.88
CA ILE A 74 9.58 -7.14 5.40
C ILE A 74 9.49 -7.02 3.89
N GLU A 75 9.94 -5.88 3.39
CA GLU A 75 10.28 -5.71 1.98
C GLU A 75 11.78 -5.90 1.84
N GLU A 76 12.18 -6.67 0.84
CA GLU A 76 13.58 -6.98 0.60
C GLU A 76 13.92 -6.62 -0.85
N TYR A 77 14.99 -5.85 -1.02
CA TYR A 77 15.54 -5.50 -2.32
C TYR A 77 17.06 -5.64 -2.28
N ASP A 78 17.56 -6.62 -3.05
CA ASP A 78 18.98 -6.94 -3.16
C ASP A 78 19.64 -7.14 -1.80
N GLY A 79 19.03 -7.95 -0.95
CA GLY A 79 19.44 -8.26 0.41
C GLY A 79 19.09 -7.21 1.47
N ILE A 80 18.87 -5.95 1.09
CA ILE A 80 18.49 -4.90 2.04
C ILE A 80 17.01 -5.06 2.39
N GLU A 81 16.74 -5.16 3.68
CA GLU A 81 15.40 -5.30 4.22
C GLU A 81 14.89 -3.96 4.76
N SER A 82 13.60 -3.71 4.54
CA SER A 82 12.83 -2.60 5.11
C SER A 82 11.64 -3.15 5.87
N VAL A 83 11.50 -2.73 7.13
CA VAL A 83 10.37 -3.12 7.97
C VAL A 83 9.25 -2.09 7.80
N ILE A 84 8.16 -2.48 7.15
CA ILE A 84 7.02 -1.62 6.85
C ILE A 84 5.87 -1.95 7.82
N GLU A 85 5.38 -0.94 8.53
CA GLU A 85 4.16 -1.05 9.34
C GLU A 85 2.92 -0.71 8.48
N PRO A 86 1.72 -1.23 8.81
CA PRO A 86 0.51 -0.90 8.04
C PRO A 86 0.26 0.60 7.89
N ASP A 87 0.60 1.38 8.92
CA ASP A 87 0.42 2.83 8.96
C ASP A 87 1.46 3.60 8.11
N ASP A 88 2.54 2.94 7.68
CA ASP A 88 3.58 3.54 6.83
C ASP A 88 3.16 3.57 5.33
N ILE A 89 2.05 2.90 4.98
CA ILE A 89 1.60 2.78 3.59
C ILE A 89 0.68 3.95 3.24
N GLU A 90 1.25 5.00 2.66
CA GLU A 90 0.49 6.11 2.08
C GLU A 90 -0.02 5.74 0.68
N TRP A 91 -1.30 6.00 0.42
CA TRP A 91 -1.90 5.87 -0.90
C TRP A 91 -2.03 7.25 -1.52
N VAL A 92 -1.60 7.37 -2.79
CA VAL A 92 -1.92 8.55 -3.59
C VAL A 92 -3.31 8.36 -4.15
N GLU A 93 -4.24 9.23 -3.77
CA GLU A 93 -5.56 9.27 -4.38
C GLU A 93 -5.43 9.75 -5.83
N VAL A 94 -5.89 8.94 -6.77
CA VAL A 94 -6.10 9.40 -8.14
C VAL A 94 -7.33 10.30 -8.11
N GLU A 95 -7.19 11.57 -8.47
CA GLU A 95 -8.34 12.45 -8.68
C GLU A 95 -9.27 11.80 -9.70
N SER A 96 -10.33 11.15 -9.22
CA SER A 96 -11.40 10.69 -10.11
C SER A 96 -12.10 11.93 -10.61
N GLY A 97 -11.93 12.20 -11.92
CA GLY A 97 -12.23 13.48 -12.54
C GLY A 97 -13.57 14.06 -12.11
N LYS A 98 -13.51 15.14 -11.31
CA LYS A 98 -14.58 16.14 -11.37
C LYS A 98 -14.63 16.63 -12.82
N MET A 99 -15.83 16.75 -13.37
CA MET A 99 -16.04 17.36 -14.69
C MET A 99 -15.22 18.64 -14.75
N THR A 100 -14.17 18.67 -15.57
CA THR A 100 -13.21 19.79 -15.52
C THR A 100 -13.91 21.05 -15.99
N GLU A 101 -13.56 22.20 -15.40
CA GLU A 101 -14.04 23.51 -15.89
C GLU A 101 -13.79 23.72 -17.39
N ASN A 102 -12.77 23.06 -17.94
CA ASN A 102 -12.52 23.03 -19.38
C ASN A 102 -13.58 22.24 -20.15
N PHE A 103 -14.01 21.07 -19.68
CA PHE A 103 -15.10 20.32 -20.32
C PHE A 103 -16.42 21.11 -20.27
N LYS A 104 -16.72 21.77 -19.15
CA LYS A 104 -17.89 22.67 -19.06
C LYS A 104 -17.82 23.78 -20.11
N LYS A 105 -16.67 24.45 -20.24
CA LYS A 105 -16.45 25.50 -21.25
C LYS A 105 -16.55 24.98 -22.69
N GLU A 106 -16.03 23.80 -22.97
CA GLU A 106 -16.11 23.17 -24.30
C GLU A 106 -17.55 22.79 -24.65
N LEU A 107 -18.28 22.19 -23.69
CA LEU A 107 -19.69 21.84 -23.86
C LEU A 107 -20.55 23.08 -24.09
N THR A 108 -20.37 24.14 -23.29
CA THR A 108 -21.04 25.42 -23.48
C THR A 108 -20.71 26.03 -24.86
N SER A 109 -19.43 25.97 -25.28
CA SER A 109 -19.01 26.49 -26.59
C SER A 109 -19.60 25.71 -27.76
N LEU A 110 -19.73 24.40 -27.64
CA LEU A 110 -20.35 23.54 -28.65
C LEU A 110 -21.85 23.82 -28.76
N LEU A 111 -22.55 23.92 -27.63
CA LEU A 111 -23.97 24.24 -27.60
C LEU A 111 -24.25 25.64 -28.16
N ASN A 112 -23.43 26.64 -27.79
CA ASN A 112 -23.50 28.01 -28.32
C ASN A 112 -23.30 28.07 -29.85
N ARG A 113 -22.51 27.17 -30.44
CA ARG A 113 -22.29 27.12 -31.89
C ARG A 113 -23.53 26.60 -32.64
N HIS A 114 -24.27 25.68 -32.05
CA HIS A 114 -25.43 25.02 -32.69
C HIS A 114 -26.78 25.69 -32.36
N GLY A 115 -26.86 26.59 -31.38
CA GLY A 115 -28.08 27.34 -31.05
C GLY A 115 -28.54 28.28 -32.17
N TRP A 116 -27.59 28.89 -32.91
CA TRP A 116 -27.91 29.78 -34.04
C TRP A 116 -28.52 29.05 -35.25
N ASP A 117 -28.26 27.76 -35.43
CA ASP A 117 -28.69 27.00 -36.61
C ASP A 117 -30.12 26.44 -36.50
N ASN A 118 -30.70 26.42 -35.29
CA ASN A 118 -31.95 25.68 -35.03
C ASN A 118 -33.20 26.56 -34.84
N ALA A 119 -33.08 27.89 -34.92
CA ALA A 119 -34.18 28.84 -34.68
C ALA A 119 -34.95 28.59 -33.36
N CYS A 120 -34.28 28.02 -32.36
CA CYS A 120 -34.86 27.70 -31.06
C CYS A 120 -34.96 28.98 -30.22
N GLU A 121 -36.15 29.38 -29.81
CA GLU A 121 -36.35 30.57 -28.94
C GLU A 121 -35.98 30.30 -27.47
N THR A 122 -35.51 29.09 -27.13
CA THR A 122 -35.07 28.77 -25.77
C THR A 122 -33.67 29.33 -25.56
N PRO A 123 -33.45 30.17 -24.53
CA PRO A 123 -32.12 30.69 -24.25
C PRO A 123 -31.10 29.56 -24.02
N ASP A 124 -30.01 29.58 -24.77
CA ASP A 124 -29.03 28.49 -24.85
C ASP A 124 -28.39 28.11 -23.50
N HIS A 125 -28.30 29.06 -22.57
CA HIS A 125 -27.80 28.81 -21.21
C HIS A 125 -28.70 27.85 -20.41
N ILE A 126 -30.00 27.80 -20.70
CA ILE A 126 -30.94 26.86 -20.07
C ILE A 126 -30.72 25.44 -20.61
N LEU A 127 -30.45 25.31 -21.91
CA LEU A 127 -30.14 24.02 -22.52
C LEU A 127 -28.78 23.47 -22.02
N ALA A 128 -27.78 24.34 -21.88
CA ALA A 128 -26.50 23.96 -21.30
C ALA A 128 -26.63 23.48 -19.85
N ASP A 129 -27.36 24.22 -19.00
CA ASP A 129 -27.65 23.83 -17.61
C ASP A 129 -28.43 22.51 -17.52
N TYR A 130 -29.38 22.28 -18.43
CA TYR A 130 -30.12 21.00 -18.50
C TYR A 130 -29.20 19.83 -18.87
N VAL A 131 -28.37 19.97 -19.90
CA VAL A 131 -27.44 18.90 -20.35
C VAL A 131 -26.39 18.61 -19.28
N GLU A 132 -25.90 19.65 -18.60
CA GLU A 132 -24.98 19.51 -17.46
C GLU A 132 -25.62 18.66 -16.35
N LYS A 133 -26.86 18.98 -15.94
CA LYS A 133 -27.60 18.20 -14.93
C LYS A 133 -27.87 16.76 -15.36
N CYS A 134 -28.19 16.52 -16.64
CA CYS A 134 -28.35 15.17 -17.16
C CYS A 134 -27.05 14.37 -17.06
N LEU A 135 -25.92 15.00 -17.37
CA LEU A 135 -24.62 14.36 -17.30
C LEU A 135 -24.20 14.07 -15.86
N GLU A 136 -24.43 15.01 -14.94
CA GLU A 136 -24.21 14.80 -13.51
C GLU A 136 -25.01 13.61 -12.97
N ASN A 137 -26.31 13.53 -13.30
CA ASN A 137 -27.16 12.40 -12.93
C ASN A 137 -26.68 11.08 -13.52
N TYR A 138 -26.24 11.08 -14.78
CA TYR A 138 -25.70 9.88 -15.42
C TYR A 138 -24.43 9.41 -14.70
N CYS A 139 -23.49 10.32 -14.42
CA CYS A 139 -22.25 9.99 -13.71
C CYS A 139 -22.52 9.46 -12.30
N ALA A 140 -23.43 10.08 -11.55
CA ALA A 140 -23.84 9.59 -10.22
C ALA A 140 -24.41 8.16 -10.29
N THR A 141 -25.28 7.91 -11.28
CA THR A 141 -25.86 6.57 -11.52
C THR A 141 -24.78 5.52 -11.81
N ILE A 142 -23.77 5.86 -12.61
CA ILE A 142 -22.64 4.97 -12.92
C ILE A 142 -21.82 4.68 -11.65
N GLN A 143 -21.58 5.68 -10.80
CA GLN A 143 -20.86 5.49 -9.54
C GLN A 143 -21.62 4.54 -8.59
N GLU A 144 -22.94 4.71 -8.46
CA GLU A 144 -23.79 3.81 -7.68
C GLU A 144 -23.77 2.38 -8.23
N ASN A 145 -23.81 2.21 -9.56
CA ASN A 145 -23.71 0.92 -10.21
C ASN A 145 -22.36 0.23 -9.91
N ILE A 146 -21.25 0.97 -10.04
CA ILE A 146 -19.90 0.48 -9.70
C ILE A 146 -19.85 0.07 -8.21
N ALA A 147 -20.37 0.90 -7.32
CA ALA A 147 -20.42 0.60 -5.88
C ALA A 147 -21.22 -0.68 -5.60
N TRP A 148 -22.37 -0.84 -6.25
CA TRP A 148 -23.23 -2.02 -6.13
C TRP A 148 -22.50 -3.31 -6.58
N HIS A 149 -21.86 -3.29 -7.75
CA HIS A 149 -21.10 -4.45 -8.25
C HIS A 149 -19.85 -4.75 -7.40
N THR A 150 -19.16 -3.71 -6.92
CA THR A 150 -17.98 -3.87 -6.05
C THR A 150 -18.37 -4.45 -4.69
N GLY A 151 -19.52 -4.05 -4.15
CA GLY A 151 -20.09 -4.62 -2.93
C GLY A 151 -20.45 -6.10 -3.10
N TRP A 152 -21.04 -6.48 -4.22
CA TRP A 152 -21.32 -7.88 -4.56
C TRP A 152 -20.06 -8.75 -4.62
N LYS A 153 -18.97 -8.22 -5.20
CA LYS A 153 -17.69 -8.93 -5.27
C LYS A 153 -17.12 -9.20 -3.89
N ARG A 154 -17.23 -8.22 -2.97
CA ARG A 154 -16.86 -8.36 -1.55
C ARG A 154 -17.72 -9.38 -0.79
N LEU A 155 -19.04 -9.35 -0.99
CA LEU A 155 -19.97 -10.32 -0.39
C LEU A 155 -19.76 -11.74 -0.91
N GLY A 156 -19.45 -11.92 -2.20
CA GLY A 156 -19.13 -13.24 -2.76
C GLY A 156 -17.85 -13.84 -2.18
N GLU A 157 -16.81 -13.02 -1.99
CA GLU A 157 -15.53 -13.42 -1.39
C GLU A 157 -15.64 -13.73 0.13
N GLU A 158 -16.61 -13.13 0.84
CA GLU A 158 -16.89 -13.42 2.24
C GLU A 158 -17.73 -14.70 2.45
N VAL A 159 -18.56 -15.08 1.47
CA VAL A 159 -19.40 -16.30 1.52
C VAL A 159 -18.61 -17.57 1.16
N GLU A 160 -17.45 -17.44 0.51
CA GLU A 160 -16.54 -18.56 0.17
C GLU A 160 -15.45 -18.86 1.23
N LYS A 161 -15.48 -18.19 2.39
CA LYS A 161 -14.61 -18.49 3.56
C LYS A 161 -15.37 -19.18 4.67
#